data_AF-A0A929K455-F1
#
_entry.id   AF-A0A929K455-F1
#
_cell.length_a   1.000
_cell.length_b   1.000
_cell.length_c   1.000
_cell.angle_alpha   90.00
_cell.angle_beta   90.00
_cell.angle_gamma   90.00
#
_symmetry.space_group_name_H-M   'P 1'
#
loop_
_entity.id
_entity.type
_entity.pdbx_description
1 polymer ?
#
loop_
_entity_poly.entity_id
_entity_poly.type
_entity_poly.pdbx_seq_one_letter_code
_entity_poly.pdbx_strand_id
1 'polypeptide(L)' 'MATRVKAIYEEGILKPLEKLDLKEGEEVEIEVKKSPVERLEGVIRISNRRWVKELIESPDLEPI' A
#
# COMPACT_ATOMS: atom_id res chain seq x y z
N MET A 1 -9.42 0.59 -19.89
CA MET A 1 -9.29 1.55 -18.77
C MET A 1 -8.93 0.77 -17.52
N ALA A 2 -8.07 1.29 -16.65
CA ALA A 2 -7.65 0.61 -15.42
C ALA A 2 -8.07 1.43 -14.21
N THR A 3 -8.85 0.84 -13.32
CA THR A 3 -9.30 1.47 -12.07
C THR A 3 -8.42 0.98 -10.93
N ARG A 4 -7.84 1.90 -10.15
CA ARG A 4 -7.08 1.54 -8.95
C ARG A 4 -7.96 1.67 -7.73
N VAL A 5 -8.14 0.57 -7.01
CA VAL A 5 -8.94 0.51 -5.79
C VAL A 5 -8.07 0.05 -4.63
N LYS A 6 -8.29 0.65 -3.45
CA LYS A 6 -7.65 0.20 -2.21
C LYS A 6 -8.45 -0.95 -1.62
N ALA A 7 -7.77 -1.93 -1.09
CA ALA A 7 -8.38 -3.06 -0.40
C ALA A 7 -7.62 -3.36 0.90
N ILE A 8 -8.33 -3.91 1.88
CA ILE A 8 -7.74 -4.47 3.10
C ILE A 8 -7.70 -5.98 2.93
N TYR A 9 -6.57 -6.59 3.31
CA TYR A 9 -6.45 -8.03 3.37
C TYR A 9 -6.81 -8.52 4.77
N GLU A 10 -7.91 -9.25 4.89
CA GLU A 10 -8.37 -9.83 6.16
C GLU A 10 -8.84 -11.26 5.93
N GLU A 11 -8.48 -12.17 6.83
CA GLU A 11 -8.94 -13.57 6.81
C GLU A 11 -8.67 -14.30 5.47
N GLY A 12 -7.61 -13.92 4.77
CA GLY A 12 -7.25 -14.52 3.49
C GLY A 12 -7.90 -13.86 2.27
N ILE A 13 -8.72 -12.81 2.45
CA ILE A 13 -9.54 -12.19 1.41
C ILE A 13 -9.19 -10.72 1.24
N LEU A 14 -9.05 -10.25 -0.02
CA LEU A 14 -8.94 -8.82 -0.35
C LEU A 14 -10.33 -8.18 -0.40
N LYS A 15 -10.61 -7.29 0.55
CA LYS A 15 -11.89 -6.55 0.65
C LYS A 15 -11.68 -5.11 0.15
N PRO A 16 -12.33 -4.68 -0.94
CA PRO A 16 -12.20 -3.31 -1.43
C PRO A 16 -12.80 -2.31 -0.43
N LEU A 17 -12.20 -1.12 -0.30
CA LEU A 17 -12.66 -0.04 0.57
C LEU A 17 -13.87 0.73 -0.01
N GLU A 18 -14.15 0.51 -1.29
CA GLU A 18 -15.22 1.15 -2.05
C GLU A 18 -15.92 0.10 -2.92
N LYS A 19 -17.15 0.41 -3.34
CA LYS A 19 -17.93 -0.50 -4.19
C LYS A 19 -17.34 -0.56 -5.60
N LEU A 20 -17.13 -1.77 -6.09
CA LEU A 20 -16.69 -2.03 -7.45
C LEU A 20 -17.91 -2.20 -8.36
N ASP A 21 -17.88 -1.59 -9.55
CA ASP A 21 -18.90 -1.76 -10.58
C ASP A 21 -18.60 -2.96 -11.49
N LEU A 22 -18.26 -4.10 -10.87
CA LEU A 22 -17.96 -5.36 -11.57
C LEU A 22 -19.22 -6.19 -11.69
N LYS A 23 -19.33 -6.95 -12.79
CA LYS A 23 -20.43 -7.91 -12.94
C LYS A 23 -20.13 -9.18 -12.14
N GLU A 24 -21.18 -9.87 -11.75
CA GLU A 24 -21.05 -11.17 -11.09
C GLU A 24 -20.35 -12.17 -12.03
N GLY A 25 -19.29 -12.82 -11.53
CA GLY A 25 -18.45 -13.73 -12.31
C GLY A 25 -17.40 -13.06 -13.20
N GLU A 26 -17.22 -11.75 -13.12
CA GLU A 26 -16.19 -11.03 -13.89
C GLU A 26 -14.78 -11.31 -13.35
N GLU A 27 -13.91 -11.86 -14.19
CA GLU A 27 -12.50 -12.09 -13.86
C GLU A 27 -11.69 -10.79 -14.00
N VAL A 28 -10.87 -10.48 -13.00
CA VAL A 28 -10.03 -9.28 -12.97
C VAL A 28 -8.61 -9.64 -12.53
N GLU A 29 -7.64 -8.87 -13.03
CA GLU A 29 -6.25 -8.97 -12.62
C GLU A 29 -5.95 -7.99 -11.48
N ILE A 30 -5.24 -8.45 -10.44
CA ILE A 30 -4.93 -7.65 -9.24
C ILE A 30 -3.41 -7.45 -9.14
N GLU A 31 -2.98 -6.21 -9.03
CA GLU A 31 -1.57 -5.84 -8.76
C GLU A 31 -1.40 -5.46 -7.28
N VAL A 32 -0.67 -6.28 -6.51
CA VAL A 32 -0.40 -6.04 -5.10
C VAL A 32 0.95 -5.32 -4.93
N LYS A 33 0.93 -4.08 -4.43
CA LYS A 33 2.15 -3.31 -4.13
C LYS A 33 2.40 -3.27 -2.63
N LYS A 34 3.45 -3.95 -2.17
CA LYS A 34 3.93 -3.83 -0.78
C LYS A 34 4.73 -2.54 -0.63
N SER A 35 4.38 -1.69 0.33
CA SER A 35 5.13 -0.46 0.63
C SER A 35 5.97 -0.67 1.90
N PRO A 36 7.26 -0.27 1.94
CA PRO A 36 8.20 -0.53 3.04
C PRO A 36 7.94 0.25 4.35
N VAL A 37 6.74 0.84 4.49
CA VAL A 37 6.42 1.85 5.52
C VAL A 37 6.13 1.22 6.89
N GLU A 38 6.04 -0.10 6.99
CA GLU A 38 5.77 -0.84 8.23
C GLU A 38 6.87 -0.73 9.31
N ARG A 39 8.01 -0.06 9.04
CA ARG A 39 9.14 0.13 9.99
C ARG A 39 9.18 1.47 10.74
N LEU A 40 8.19 2.34 10.59
CA LEU A 40 8.22 3.68 11.19
C LEU A 40 7.50 3.69 12.56
N GLU A 41 8.24 3.55 13.66
CA GLU A 41 7.76 3.85 15.02
C GLU A 41 7.73 5.38 15.23
N GLY A 42 6.73 6.03 14.62
CA GLY A 42 6.51 7.47 14.73
C GLY A 42 5.81 8.04 13.51
N VAL A 43 5.09 9.16 13.68
CA VAL A 43 4.31 9.78 12.59
C VAL A 43 5.03 11.01 12.05
N ILE A 44 5.62 10.86 10.88
CA ILE A 44 6.12 11.96 10.04
C ILE A 44 5.24 12.04 8.79
N ARG A 45 4.82 13.25 8.40
CA ARG A 45 4.11 13.48 7.12
C ARG A 45 5.09 14.03 6.09
N ILE A 46 5.59 13.15 5.22
CA ILE A 46 6.46 13.52 4.09
C ILE A 46 5.60 13.74 2.84
N SER A 47 5.65 14.95 2.29
CA SER A 47 4.90 15.31 1.07
C SER A 47 5.73 15.15 -0.22
N ASN A 48 7.01 14.76 -0.13
CA ASN A 48 7.93 14.66 -1.28
C ASN A 48 8.55 13.26 -1.40
N ARG A 49 8.33 12.59 -2.55
CA ARG A 49 8.68 11.17 -2.76
C ARG A 49 10.17 10.86 -2.98
N ARG A 50 11.03 11.82 -3.35
CA ARG A 50 12.49 11.53 -3.46
C ARG A 50 13.08 11.17 -2.10
N TRP A 51 12.67 11.92 -1.08
CA TRP A 51 13.12 11.81 0.31
C TRP A 51 12.88 10.42 0.93
N VAL A 52 11.79 9.74 0.55
CA VAL A 52 11.41 8.43 1.14
C VAL A 52 12.42 7.34 0.84
N LYS A 53 13.02 7.35 -0.36
CA LYS A 53 14.01 6.31 -0.74
C LYS A 53 15.35 6.51 -0.03
N GLU A 54 15.79 7.76 0.10
CA GLU A 54 17.04 8.12 0.77
C GLU A 54 17.00 7.82 2.28
N LEU A 55 15.81 7.92 2.89
CA LEU A 55 15.60 7.63 4.31
C LEU A 55 15.66 6.14 4.64
N ILE A 56 15.13 5.25 3.80
CA ILE A 56 15.08 3.80 4.10
C ILE A 56 16.44 3.11 3.93
N GLU A 57 17.32 3.69 3.13
CA GLU A 57 18.63 3.11 2.80
C GLU A 57 19.75 3.52 3.77
N SER A 58 19.49 4.40 4.76
CA SER A 58 20.50 4.80 5.74
C SER A 58 20.75 3.68 6.78
N PRO A 59 21.99 3.18 6.92
CA PRO A 59 22.33 2.13 7.88
C PRO A 59 22.29 2.60 9.35
N ASP A 60 22.16 3.91 9.61
CA ASP A 60 22.18 4.51 10.95
C ASP A 60 20.79 4.60 11.62
N LEU A 61 19.77 3.96 11.03
CA LEU A 61 18.42 3.95 11.59
C LEU A 61 18.13 2.61 12.27
N GLU A 62 18.09 2.63 13.60
CA GLU A 62 17.45 1.62 14.43
C GLU A 62 16.09 2.13 14.91
N PRO A 63 15.05 1.28 14.93
CA PRO A 63 13.74 1.63 15.48
C PRO A 63 13.84 1.98 16.98
N ILE A 64 13.01 2.91 17.46
CA ILE A 64 13.01 3.42 18.85
C ILE A 64 12.07 2.57 19.72
#